data_AF-A0A948YEW2-F1
#
_entry.id   AF-A0A948YEW2-F1
#
_cell.length_a   1.000
_cell.length_b   1.000
_cell.length_c   1.000
_cell.angle_alpha   90.00
_cell.angle_beta   90.00
_cell.angle_gamma   90.00
#
_symmetry.space_group_name_H-M   'P 1'
#
loop_
_entity.id
_entity.type
_entity.pdbx_description
1 polymer ?
#
loop_
_entity_poly.entity_id
_entity_poly.type
_entity_poly.pdbx_seq_one_letter_code
_entity_poly.pdbx_strand_id
1 'polypeptide(L)'
;MSKFSIYPVTLDGGCIENKRKEIKEYFHNTMNIFEKIFEVLKDDSVFYKKSEPTRHPMIFYFGHTATFFINKLIAANIIKQRINPEFESVFAVGVDEMDWDDMRKDAYKWPEVQAVREYRSKVRTVVDKLISEMEFTLPINDESPMWIILMGIEHERIHLETSLVLHREMPLAFVKELKDFECTQTSGIA
;
A
#
# COMPACT_ATOMS: atom_id res chain seq x y z
N MET A 1 7.03 1.57 -23.30
CA MET A 1 6.62 0.36 -22.56
C MET A 1 7.11 0.53 -21.14
N SER A 2 6.22 0.45 -20.16
CA SER A 2 6.56 0.82 -18.79
C SER A 2 7.65 -0.09 -18.21
N LYS A 3 8.65 0.50 -17.52
CA LYS A 3 9.67 -0.17 -16.72
C LYS A 3 9.07 -0.73 -15.40
N PHE A 4 7.91 -1.38 -15.45
CA PHE A 4 7.35 -2.03 -14.28
C PHE A 4 7.93 -3.44 -14.16
N SER A 5 8.62 -3.73 -13.05
CA SER A 5 9.07 -5.10 -12.77
C SER A 5 7.83 -5.92 -12.43
N ILE A 6 7.49 -6.87 -13.30
CA ILE A 6 6.27 -7.67 -13.16
C ILE A 6 6.49 -8.76 -12.09
N TYR A 7 7.73 -9.25 -11.96
CA TYR A 7 8.07 -10.38 -11.10
C TYR A 7 8.66 -9.95 -9.75
N PRO A 8 8.41 -10.71 -8.67
CA PRO A 8 9.11 -10.57 -7.40
C PRO A 8 10.62 -10.75 -7.57
N VAL A 9 11.38 -10.06 -6.72
CA VAL A 9 12.83 -10.21 -6.65
C VAL A 9 13.20 -11.58 -6.10
N THR A 10 14.32 -12.16 -6.56
CA THR A 10 14.84 -13.38 -5.93
C THR A 10 15.50 -13.07 -4.59
N LEU A 11 15.56 -14.06 -3.70
CA LEU A 11 16.19 -13.92 -2.38
C LEU A 11 17.71 -14.12 -2.42
N ASP A 12 18.23 -14.70 -3.50
CA ASP A 12 19.64 -14.99 -3.72
C ASP A 12 20.34 -13.96 -4.62
N GLY A 13 21.66 -14.09 -4.75
CA GLY A 13 22.47 -13.25 -5.62
C GLY A 13 23.95 -13.26 -5.26
N GLY A 14 24.79 -12.74 -6.16
CA GLY A 14 26.25 -12.68 -5.97
C GLY A 14 26.78 -11.34 -5.44
N CYS A 15 25.95 -10.31 -5.31
CA CYS A 15 26.37 -8.96 -4.90
C CYS A 15 25.27 -8.24 -4.12
N ILE A 16 25.56 -7.88 -2.87
CA ILE A 16 24.64 -7.16 -1.96
C ILE A 16 24.20 -5.83 -2.59
N GLU A 17 25.12 -5.06 -3.15
CA GLU A 17 24.80 -3.75 -3.73
C GLU A 17 23.92 -3.83 -4.98
N ASN A 18 24.06 -4.90 -5.76
CA ASN A 18 23.14 -5.14 -6.89
C ASN A 18 21.76 -5.55 -6.37
N LYS A 19 21.70 -6.45 -5.37
CA LYS A 19 20.42 -6.84 -4.77
C LYS A 19 19.71 -5.65 -4.11
N ARG A 20 20.47 -4.77 -3.45
CA ARG A 20 19.96 -3.54 -2.85
C ARG A 20 19.29 -2.64 -3.89
N LYS A 21 19.94 -2.42 -5.03
CA LYS A 21 19.38 -1.65 -6.15
C LYS A 21 18.11 -2.30 -6.70
N GLU A 22 18.14 -3.62 -6.90
CA GLU A 22 16.98 -4.39 -7.39
C GLU A 22 15.77 -4.24 -6.45
N ILE A 23 15.96 -4.43 -5.14
CA ILE A 23 14.90 -4.25 -4.13
C ILE A 23 14.41 -2.80 -4.09
N LYS A 24 15.32 -1.82 -4.18
CA LYS A 24 14.96 -0.41 -4.20
C LYS A 24 14.11 -0.03 -5.41
N GLU A 25 14.48 -0.52 -6.59
CA GLU A 25 13.70 -0.35 -7.81
C GLU A 25 12.33 -1.01 -7.66
N TYR A 26 12.27 -2.22 -7.12
CA TYR A 26 11.04 -2.97 -6.89
C TYR A 26 10.09 -2.28 -5.91
N PHE A 27 10.63 -1.73 -4.81
CA PHE A 27 9.90 -0.92 -3.84
C PHE A 27 9.27 0.31 -4.49
N HIS A 28 10.05 1.12 -5.20
CA HIS A 28 9.53 2.30 -5.88
C HIS A 28 8.52 1.96 -6.96
N ASN A 29 8.73 0.86 -7.67
CA ASN A 29 7.79 0.36 -8.66
C ASN A 29 6.42 0.13 -8.03
N THR A 30 6.41 -0.60 -6.93
CA THR A 30 5.22 -1.00 -6.19
C THR A 30 4.49 0.21 -5.61
N MET A 31 5.20 1.11 -4.92
CA MET A 31 4.57 2.34 -4.40
C MET A 31 4.01 3.21 -5.53
N ASN A 32 4.74 3.36 -6.65
CA ASN A 32 4.29 4.17 -7.77
C ASN A 32 3.02 3.61 -8.39
N ILE A 33 2.97 2.30 -8.70
CA ILE A 33 1.78 1.70 -9.33
C ILE A 33 0.60 1.69 -8.36
N PHE A 34 0.84 1.42 -7.08
CA PHE A 34 -0.20 1.45 -6.06
C PHE A 34 -0.80 2.85 -5.91
N GLU A 35 0.01 3.91 -5.87
CA GLU A 35 -0.53 5.28 -5.81
C GLU A 35 -1.25 5.66 -7.10
N LYS A 36 -0.73 5.22 -8.25
CA LYS A 36 -1.31 5.51 -9.56
C LYS A 36 -2.73 4.98 -9.71
N ILE A 37 -3.06 3.79 -9.17
CA ILE A 37 -4.42 3.25 -9.29
C ILE A 37 -5.45 4.12 -8.57
N PHE A 38 -5.08 4.79 -7.47
CA PHE A 38 -5.98 5.71 -6.77
C PHE A 38 -6.17 7.05 -7.50
N GLU A 39 -5.33 7.38 -8.48
CA GLU A 39 -5.57 8.52 -9.37
C GLU A 39 -6.79 8.31 -10.27
N VAL A 40 -7.28 7.07 -10.42
CA VAL A 40 -8.53 6.77 -11.17
C VAL A 40 -9.75 7.39 -10.48
N LEU A 41 -9.67 7.65 -9.18
CA LEU A 41 -10.75 8.32 -8.46
C LEU A 41 -10.89 9.77 -8.95
N LYS A 42 -12.14 10.19 -9.17
CA LYS A 42 -12.46 11.48 -9.78
C LYS A 42 -11.87 12.66 -9.00
N ASP A 43 -12.07 12.65 -7.68
CA ASP A 43 -11.63 13.68 -6.73
C ASP A 43 -11.55 13.11 -5.30
N ASP A 44 -11.01 13.91 -4.38
CA ASP A 44 -10.78 13.50 -2.98
C ASP A 44 -12.06 13.12 -2.22
N SER A 45 -13.25 13.58 -2.64
CA SER A 45 -14.51 13.19 -1.98
C SER A 45 -14.82 11.70 -2.16
N VAL A 46 -14.27 11.07 -3.20
CA VAL A 46 -14.45 9.66 -3.51
C VAL A 46 -13.66 8.76 -2.55
N PHE A 47 -12.56 9.25 -1.97
CA PHE A 47 -11.77 8.50 -1.00
C PHE A 47 -12.59 8.08 0.23
N TYR A 48 -13.61 8.85 0.58
CA TYR A 48 -14.49 8.56 1.71
C TYR A 48 -15.72 7.70 1.35
N LYS A 49 -15.81 7.24 0.10
CA LYS A 49 -16.88 6.35 -0.37
C LYS A 49 -16.44 4.90 -0.28
N LYS A 50 -17.41 4.04 0.00
CA LYS A 50 -17.27 2.58 -0.11
C LYS A 50 -17.60 2.15 -1.55
N SER A 51 -16.88 1.17 -2.08
CA SER A 51 -17.25 0.51 -3.33
C SER A 51 -18.48 -0.38 -3.14
N GLU A 52 -18.58 -1.01 -1.97
CA GLU A 52 -19.72 -1.84 -1.57
C GLU A 52 -19.92 -1.80 -0.03
N PRO A 53 -21.12 -2.09 0.50
CA PRO A 53 -21.48 -1.88 1.91
C PRO A 53 -20.57 -2.54 2.96
N THR A 54 -20.03 -3.73 2.69
CA THR A 54 -19.22 -4.55 3.60
C THR A 54 -17.73 -4.21 3.59
N ARG A 55 -17.29 -3.29 2.72
CA ARG A 55 -15.91 -2.81 2.66
C ARG A 55 -15.72 -1.50 3.40
N HIS A 56 -14.47 -1.19 3.71
CA HIS A 56 -14.06 0.13 4.16
C HIS A 56 -14.11 1.13 2.99
N PRO A 57 -14.12 2.44 3.26
CA PRO A 57 -13.97 3.43 2.20
C PRO A 57 -12.57 3.40 1.58
N MET A 58 -12.42 3.91 0.35
CA MET A 58 -11.17 3.86 -0.42
C MET A 58 -9.95 4.43 0.33
N ILE A 59 -10.15 5.42 1.20
CA ILE A 59 -9.09 6.02 2.02
C ILE A 59 -8.42 5.02 2.95
N PHE A 60 -9.16 4.02 3.45
CA PHE A 60 -8.59 2.96 4.26
C PHE A 60 -7.51 2.23 3.49
N TYR A 61 -7.85 1.72 2.31
CA TYR A 61 -6.92 0.97 1.45
C TYR A 61 -5.72 1.83 1.04
N PHE A 62 -5.95 3.12 0.78
CA PHE A 62 -4.88 4.05 0.44
C PHE A 62 -3.86 4.26 1.58
N GLY A 63 -4.32 4.34 2.84
CA GLY A 63 -3.46 4.52 4.00
C GLY A 63 -2.89 3.22 4.60
N HIS A 64 -3.58 2.09 4.38
CA HIS A 64 -3.29 0.80 5.01
C HIS A 64 -1.91 0.25 4.68
N THR A 65 -1.53 0.23 3.40
CA THR A 65 -0.26 -0.39 2.99
C THR A 65 0.95 0.35 3.55
N ALA A 66 0.92 1.68 3.55
CA ALA A 66 1.98 2.50 4.15
C ALA A 66 2.05 2.34 5.68
N THR A 67 0.90 2.18 6.33
CA THR A 67 0.82 1.86 7.75
C THR A 67 1.39 0.49 8.09
N PHE A 68 1.15 -0.51 7.24
CA PHE A 68 1.71 -1.85 7.41
C PHE A 68 3.24 -1.82 7.48
N PHE A 69 3.92 -1.08 6.59
CA PHE A 69 5.38 -0.90 6.65
C PHE A 69 5.83 -0.43 8.03
N ILE A 70 5.29 0.70 8.51
CA ILE A 70 5.74 1.30 9.77
C ILE A 70 5.43 0.38 10.96
N ASN A 71 4.25 -0.22 11.00
CA ASN A 71 3.88 -1.14 12.07
C ASN A 71 4.80 -2.37 12.13
N LYS A 72 5.13 -2.97 10.98
CA LYS A 72 6.05 -4.12 10.94
C LYS A 72 7.49 -3.73 11.27
N LEU A 73 7.95 -2.56 10.81
CA LEU A 73 9.28 -2.05 11.13
C LEU A 73 9.44 -1.74 12.63
N ILE A 74 8.40 -1.22 13.28
CA ILE A 74 8.36 -1.02 14.74
C ILE A 74 8.36 -2.37 15.47
N ALA A 75 7.49 -3.30 15.06
CA ALA A 75 7.37 -4.62 15.69
C ALA A 75 8.67 -5.45 15.56
N ALA A 76 9.34 -5.36 14.42
CA ALA A 76 10.64 -5.98 14.17
C ALA A 76 11.82 -5.20 14.80
N ASN A 77 11.53 -4.10 15.52
CA ASN A 77 12.54 -3.29 16.21
C ASN A 77 13.59 -2.64 15.28
N ILE A 78 13.30 -2.54 13.97
CA ILE A 78 14.15 -1.94 12.94
C ILE A 78 14.14 -0.42 13.06
N ILE A 79 12.96 0.15 13.34
CA ILE A 79 12.82 1.56 13.70
C ILE A 79 12.22 1.66 15.11
N LYS A 80 12.49 2.77 15.80
CA LYS A 80 12.00 3.03 17.16
C LYS A 80 10.90 4.07 17.20
N GLN A 81 10.91 4.98 16.23
CA GLN A 81 9.99 6.11 16.18
C GLN A 81 8.95 5.91 15.09
N ARG A 82 7.69 6.06 15.49
CA ARG A 82 6.52 6.11 14.60
C ARG A 82 6.49 7.43 13.83
N ILE A 83 5.95 7.41 12.61
CA ILE A 83 5.80 8.63 11.80
C ILE A 83 4.52 9.37 12.21
N ASN A 84 3.42 8.65 12.34
CA ASN A 84 2.13 9.15 12.82
C ASN A 84 1.37 8.02 13.54
N PRO A 85 1.49 7.92 14.88
CA PRO A 85 0.84 6.86 15.65
C PRO A 85 -0.68 6.77 15.46
N GLU A 86 -1.35 7.91 15.22
CA GLU A 86 -2.79 7.94 15.01
C GLU A 86 -3.16 7.27 13.67
N PHE A 87 -2.48 7.63 12.58
CA PHE A 87 -2.69 6.99 11.28
C PHE A 87 -2.33 5.52 11.34
N GLU A 88 -1.22 5.20 12.01
CA GLU A 88 -0.72 3.84 12.16
C GLU A 88 -1.66 2.95 12.98
N SER A 89 -2.56 3.54 13.76
CA SER A 89 -3.65 2.87 14.46
C SER A 89 -4.91 2.79 13.59
N VAL A 90 -5.37 3.92 13.04
CA VAL A 90 -6.62 4.03 12.27
C VAL A 90 -6.60 3.15 11.02
N PHE A 91 -5.47 3.08 10.32
CA PHE A 91 -5.33 2.27 9.11
C PHE A 91 -4.90 0.82 9.39
N ALA A 92 -4.65 0.45 10.64
CA ALA A 92 -4.29 -0.92 11.03
C ALA A 92 -5.49 -1.77 11.48
N VAL A 93 -6.69 -1.18 11.49
CA VAL A 93 -7.93 -1.91 11.77
C VAL A 93 -8.09 -3.00 10.69
N GLY A 94 -8.08 -4.26 11.11
CA GLY A 94 -8.32 -5.39 10.21
C GLY A 94 -9.77 -5.47 9.78
N VAL A 95 -10.04 -6.26 8.74
CA VAL A 95 -11.39 -6.77 8.49
C VAL A 95 -11.56 -7.98 9.40
N ASP A 96 -12.25 -7.81 10.54
CA ASP A 96 -12.55 -8.96 11.41
C ASP A 96 -13.66 -9.81 10.77
N GLU A 97 -13.34 -11.04 10.38
CA GLU A 97 -14.26 -11.98 9.75
C GLU A 97 -15.33 -12.50 10.73
N MET A 98 -15.09 -12.40 12.03
CA MET A 98 -16.03 -12.81 13.08
C MET A 98 -16.89 -11.66 13.59
N ASP A 99 -16.54 -10.43 13.23
CA ASP A 99 -17.23 -9.22 13.67
C ASP A 99 -17.94 -8.50 12.51
N TRP A 100 -18.75 -9.28 11.79
CA TRP A 100 -19.75 -8.75 10.86
C TRP A 100 -20.73 -7.76 11.51
N ASP A 101 -20.81 -7.75 12.85
CA ASP A 101 -21.71 -6.93 13.67
C ASP A 101 -21.02 -5.71 14.31
N ASP A 102 -19.68 -5.58 14.20
CA ASP A 102 -18.95 -4.33 14.54
C ASP A 102 -18.91 -3.35 13.36
N MET A 103 -19.94 -3.43 12.53
CA MET A 103 -20.54 -2.27 11.83
C MET A 103 -21.17 -1.26 12.83
N ARG A 104 -20.76 -1.26 14.10
CA ARG A 104 -21.07 -0.21 15.06
C ARG A 104 -20.36 1.06 14.63
N LYS A 105 -21.08 1.83 13.80
CA LYS A 105 -21.49 3.24 13.97
C LYS A 105 -20.51 4.26 14.58
N ASP A 106 -19.24 3.96 14.74
CA ASP A 106 -18.24 4.97 14.97
C ASP A 106 -17.77 5.40 13.60
N ALA A 107 -18.24 6.59 13.20
CA ALA A 107 -17.71 7.30 12.05
C ALA A 107 -16.22 7.54 12.33
N TYR A 108 -15.36 6.57 12.00
CA TYR A 108 -13.92 6.76 11.98
C TYR A 108 -13.70 8.07 11.25
N LYS A 109 -13.13 9.04 11.97
CA LYS A 109 -12.82 10.34 11.39
C LYS A 109 -11.61 10.12 10.51
N TRP A 110 -11.87 9.70 9.28
CA TRP A 110 -10.82 9.45 8.31
C TRP A 110 -9.99 10.73 8.13
N PRO A 111 -8.64 10.62 8.11
CA PRO A 111 -7.80 11.77 7.92
C PRO A 111 -8.05 12.45 6.56
N GLU A 112 -7.61 13.69 6.42
CA GLU A 112 -7.64 14.36 5.12
C GLU A 112 -6.79 13.60 4.10
N VAL A 113 -7.33 13.43 2.89
CA VAL A 113 -6.65 12.70 1.81
C VAL A 113 -5.23 13.22 1.57
N GLN A 114 -5.04 14.55 1.56
CA GLN A 114 -3.73 15.17 1.41
C GLN A 114 -2.76 14.80 2.55
N ALA A 115 -3.24 14.75 3.80
CA ALA A 115 -2.43 14.32 4.93
C ALA A 115 -2.02 12.84 4.80
N VAL A 116 -2.88 11.98 4.25
CA VAL A 116 -2.52 10.58 3.94
C VAL A 116 -1.48 10.50 2.83
N ARG A 117 -1.56 11.33 1.79
CA ARG A 117 -0.51 11.41 0.74
C ARG A 117 0.85 11.82 1.32
N GLU A 118 0.85 12.83 2.19
CA GLU A 118 2.07 13.27 2.88
C GLU A 118 2.64 12.20 3.81
N TYR A 119 1.77 11.47 4.51
CA TYR A 119 2.18 10.33 5.32
C TYR A 119 2.83 9.25 4.46
N ARG A 120 2.20 8.84 3.34
CA ARG A 120 2.80 7.88 2.40
C ARG A 120 4.14 8.34 1.85
N SER A 121 4.27 9.63 1.53
CA SER A 121 5.55 10.22 1.09
C SER A 121 6.64 10.09 2.16
N LYS A 122 6.31 10.36 3.44
CA LYS A 122 7.24 10.16 4.56
C LYS A 122 7.63 8.69 4.74
N VAL A 123 6.66 7.78 4.67
CA VAL A 123 6.91 6.32 4.71
C VAL A 123 7.86 5.93 3.59
N ARG A 124 7.62 6.43 2.36
CA ARG A 124 8.48 6.20 1.21
C ARG A 124 9.92 6.62 1.48
N THR A 125 10.14 7.82 2.03
CA THR A 125 11.48 8.30 2.38
C THR A 125 12.15 7.44 3.44
N VAL A 126 11.42 7.04 4.48
CA VAL A 126 11.98 6.19 5.56
C VAL A 126 12.39 4.82 5.02
N VAL A 127 11.51 4.17 4.26
CA VAL A 127 11.78 2.83 3.71
C VAL A 127 12.88 2.88 2.64
N ASP A 128 12.91 3.90 1.79
CA ASP A 128 13.99 4.14 0.83
C ASP A 128 15.36 4.22 1.50
N LYS A 129 15.43 5.00 2.59
CA LYS A 129 16.64 5.16 3.38
C LYS A 129 17.06 3.83 4.02
N LEU A 130 16.12 3.09 4.62
CA LEU A 130 16.39 1.78 5.20
C LEU A 130 16.93 0.79 4.16
N ILE A 131 16.32 0.72 2.97
CA ILE A 131 16.82 -0.11 1.88
C ILE A 131 18.23 0.31 1.49
N SER A 132 18.54 1.60 1.51
CA SER A 132 19.85 2.12 1.10
C SER A 132 20.96 1.85 2.13
N GLU A 133 20.62 1.79 3.41
CA GLU A 133 21.61 1.80 4.50
C GLU A 133 21.68 0.48 5.29
N MET A 134 20.65 -0.37 5.28
CA MET A 134 20.65 -1.54 6.15
C MET A 134 21.69 -2.59 5.72
N GLU A 135 22.36 -3.18 6.69
CA GLU A 135 23.22 -4.34 6.47
C GLU A 135 22.38 -5.61 6.34
N PHE A 136 22.71 -6.47 5.38
CA PHE A 136 22.08 -7.78 5.19
C PHE A 136 23.01 -8.71 4.41
N THR A 137 22.78 -10.02 4.53
CA THR A 137 23.52 -11.05 3.81
C THR A 137 22.65 -11.72 2.76
N LEU A 138 23.30 -12.40 1.81
CA LEU A 138 22.64 -13.25 0.81
C LEU A 138 22.89 -14.73 1.13
N PRO A 139 21.90 -15.62 0.92
CA PRO A 139 20.52 -15.31 0.54
C PRO A 139 19.75 -14.61 1.68
N ILE A 140 18.74 -13.82 1.32
CA ILE A 140 17.83 -13.19 2.28
C ILE A 140 16.93 -14.30 2.86
N ASN A 141 16.99 -14.48 4.18
CA ASN A 141 16.11 -15.37 4.94
C ASN A 141 15.20 -14.55 5.88
N ASP A 142 14.36 -15.23 6.65
CA ASP A 142 13.42 -14.65 7.61
C ASP A 142 14.08 -13.95 8.81
N GLU A 143 15.35 -14.26 9.09
CA GLU A 143 16.16 -13.56 10.10
C GLU A 143 16.75 -12.23 9.57
N SER A 144 16.80 -12.03 8.25
CA SER A 144 17.33 -10.82 7.63
C SER A 144 16.38 -9.63 7.83
N PRO A 145 16.86 -8.44 8.21
CA PRO A 145 15.99 -7.29 8.36
C PRO A 145 15.41 -6.83 7.00
N MET A 146 16.04 -7.20 5.88
CA MET A 146 15.51 -6.99 4.52
C MET A 146 14.23 -7.81 4.26
N TRP A 147 14.02 -8.90 4.99
CA TRP A 147 12.78 -9.69 4.91
C TRP A 147 11.53 -8.87 5.25
N ILE A 148 11.63 -8.00 6.26
CA ILE A 148 10.52 -7.12 6.67
C ILE A 148 10.20 -6.09 5.59
N ILE A 149 11.21 -5.61 4.88
CA ILE A 149 11.02 -4.71 3.73
C ILE A 149 10.29 -5.45 2.61
N LEU A 150 10.76 -6.64 2.24
CA LEU A 150 10.13 -7.46 1.20
C LEU A 150 8.68 -7.82 1.56
N MET A 151 8.43 -8.19 2.82
CA MET A 151 7.07 -8.42 3.33
C MET A 151 6.17 -7.21 3.12
N GLY A 152 6.65 -5.99 3.40
CA GLY A 152 5.88 -4.77 3.15
C GLY A 152 5.61 -4.52 1.67
N ILE A 153 6.59 -4.77 0.80
CA ILE A 153 6.42 -4.62 -0.66
C ILE A 153 5.39 -5.60 -1.19
N GLU A 154 5.51 -6.89 -0.85
CA GLU A 154 4.57 -7.93 -1.28
C GLU A 154 3.16 -7.69 -0.73
N HIS A 155 3.07 -7.24 0.53
CA HIS A 155 1.79 -6.85 1.11
C HIS A 155 1.11 -5.72 0.32
N GLU A 156 1.85 -4.68 -0.08
CA GLU A 156 1.31 -3.63 -0.94
C GLU A 156 0.89 -4.15 -2.33
N ARG A 157 1.58 -5.16 -2.88
CA ARG A 157 1.17 -5.81 -4.13
C ARG A 157 -0.09 -6.67 -4.01
N ILE A 158 -0.26 -7.37 -2.90
CA ILE A 158 -1.53 -8.05 -2.59
C ILE A 158 -2.66 -7.02 -2.49
N HIS A 159 -2.39 -5.87 -1.86
CA HIS A 159 -3.35 -4.77 -1.80
C HIS A 159 -3.58 -4.07 -3.14
N LEU A 160 -2.60 -4.05 -4.04
CA LEU A 160 -2.79 -3.61 -5.41
C LEU A 160 -3.85 -4.48 -6.08
N GLU A 161 -3.69 -5.81 -6.07
CA GLU A 161 -4.65 -6.73 -6.70
C GLU A 161 -6.03 -6.68 -6.04
N THR A 162 -6.09 -6.77 -4.71
CA THR A 162 -7.37 -6.80 -4.00
C THR A 162 -8.12 -5.46 -4.09
N SER A 163 -7.43 -4.33 -4.09
CA SER A 163 -8.08 -3.02 -4.26
C SER A 163 -8.59 -2.80 -5.68
N LEU A 164 -8.01 -3.42 -6.72
CA LEU A 164 -8.51 -3.29 -8.10
C LEU A 164 -9.95 -3.81 -8.25
N VAL A 165 -10.35 -4.83 -7.48
CA VAL A 165 -11.74 -5.29 -7.43
C VAL A 165 -12.65 -4.17 -6.94
N LEU A 166 -12.23 -3.46 -5.89
CA LEU A 166 -12.98 -2.32 -5.32
C LEU A 166 -13.07 -1.16 -6.30
N HIS A 167 -11.98 -0.84 -7.00
CA HIS A 167 -11.97 0.20 -8.03
C HIS A 167 -12.94 -0.14 -9.18
N ARG A 168 -13.04 -1.42 -9.57
CA ARG A 168 -13.97 -1.88 -10.60
C ARG A 168 -15.44 -1.81 -10.16
N GLU A 169 -15.71 -1.99 -8.88
CA GLU A 169 -17.06 -1.89 -8.30
C GLU A 169 -17.51 -0.44 -8.07
N MET A 170 -16.59 0.54 -8.13
CA MET A 170 -16.96 1.94 -8.02
C MET A 170 -17.91 2.36 -9.16
N PRO A 171 -18.99 3.10 -8.85
CA PRO A 171 -19.84 3.71 -9.87
C PRO A 171 -19.03 4.57 -10.85
N LEU A 172 -19.35 4.47 -12.15
CA LEU A 172 -18.62 5.18 -13.22
C LEU A 172 -18.54 6.71 -13.00
N ALA A 173 -19.52 7.31 -12.32
CA ALA A 173 -19.53 8.73 -12.00
C ALA A 173 -18.42 9.18 -11.01
N PHE A 174 -17.80 8.23 -10.30
CA PHE A 174 -16.75 8.46 -9.30
C PHE A 174 -15.35 8.10 -9.78
N VAL A 175 -15.22 7.58 -11.00
CA VAL A 175 -13.93 7.28 -11.62
C VAL A 175 -13.72 8.14 -12.87
N LYS A 176 -12.47 8.30 -13.27
CA LYS A 176 -12.06 9.00 -14.49
C LYS A 176 -11.08 8.15 -15.27
N GLU A 177 -11.08 8.34 -16.58
CA GLU A 177 -10.08 7.71 -17.45
C GLU A 177 -8.68 8.24 -17.12
N LEU A 178 -7.72 7.32 -17.04
CA LEU A 178 -6.31 7.65 -17.02
C LEU A 178 -5.68 7.12 -18.30
N LYS A 179 -4.72 7.85 -18.86
CA LYS A 179 -3.99 7.42 -20.06
C LYS A 179 -3.34 6.04 -19.89
N ASP A 180 -2.92 5.72 -18.66
CA ASP A 180 -2.28 4.44 -18.34
C ASP A 180 -3.31 3.34 -17.98
N PHE A 181 -4.59 3.68 -17.79
CA PHE A 181 -5.69 2.78 -17.44
C PHE A 181 -6.98 3.22 -18.15
N GLU A 182 -7.17 2.76 -19.38
CA GLU A 182 -8.39 3.05 -20.15
C GLU A 182 -9.62 2.43 -19.45
N CYS A 183 -10.67 3.23 -19.23
CA CYS A 183 -11.87 2.77 -18.55
C CYS A 183 -12.68 1.88 -19.51
N THR A 184 -13.09 0.70 -19.04
CA THR A 184 -14.00 -0.15 -19.81
C THR A 184 -15.38 0.51 -19.88
N GLN A 185 -16.05 0.46 -21.03
CA GLN A 185 -17.39 1.05 -21.20
C GLN A 185 -18.50 0.30 -20.42
N THR A 186 -18.16 -0.79 -19.75
CA THR A 186 -19.05 -1.60 -18.92
C THR A 186 -18.52 -1.65 -17.48
N SER A 187 -19.38 -1.35 -16.52
CA SER A 187 -19.12 -1.61 -15.10
C SER A 187 -19.47 -3.05 -14.74
N GLY A 188 -18.85 -3.62 -13.70
CA GLY A 188 -19.18 -4.96 -13.20
C GLY A 188 -20.52 -5.08 -12.47
N ILE A 189 -21.27 -3.98 -12.39
CA ILE A 189 -22.61 -3.95 -11.81
C ILE A 189 -23.57 -4.59 -12.82
N ALA A 190 -24.13 -5.73 -12.44
CA ALA A 190 -25.18 -6.43 -13.20
C ALA A 190 -26.49 -5.62 -13.24
#